data_AF-A0A2G6TEP4-F1
#
_entry.id   AF-A0A2G6TEP4-F1
#
_cell.length_a   1.000
_cell.length_b   1.000
_cell.length_c   1.000
_cell.angle_alpha   90.00
_cell.angle_beta   90.00
_cell.angle_gamma   90.00
#
_symmetry.space_group_name_H-M   'P 1'
#
loop_
_entity.id
_entity.type
_entity.pdbx_description
1 polymer ?
#
loop_
_entity_poly.entity_id
_entity_poly.type
_entity_poly.pdbx_seq_one_letter_code
_entity_poly.pdbx_strand_id
1 'polypeptide(L)'
;MTMHHFLRLSFIAIFVVTALFCVYFIIKKQRNKKGPKLLSQEKYNATMIGKMTEITASDQNIFNFWPYISKLKAAKVISNKIKESKLVHKIYRNSTEDFEHILLSTEKENEFVVIVANKNKKKTVGYFLHDLDGLYA
;
A
#
# COMPACT_ATOMS: atom_id res chain seq x y z
N MET A 1 48.79 21.44 -22.97
CA MET A 1 47.58 21.97 -22.30
C MET A 1 46.29 21.28 -22.77
N THR A 2 46.17 20.93 -24.05
CA THR A 2 45.01 20.25 -24.67
C THR A 2 44.76 18.83 -24.15
N MET A 3 45.81 18.02 -23.93
CA MET A 3 45.66 16.62 -23.51
C MET A 3 45.01 16.46 -22.11
N HIS A 4 45.36 17.33 -21.15
CA HIS A 4 44.71 17.37 -19.84
C HIS A 4 43.25 17.82 -19.90
N HIS A 5 42.90 18.68 -20.86
CA HIS A 5 41.54 19.13 -21.07
C HIS A 5 40.66 17.98 -21.61
N PHE A 6 41.16 17.20 -22.56
CA PHE A 6 40.46 16.00 -23.05
C PHE A 6 40.26 14.95 -21.96
N LEU A 7 41.26 14.72 -21.12
CA LEU A 7 41.16 13.78 -19.99
C LEU A 7 40.09 14.22 -18.98
N ARG A 8 40.05 15.51 -18.62
CA ARG A 8 39.02 16.05 -17.71
C ARG A 8 37.62 15.97 -18.34
N LEU A 9 37.51 16.24 -19.63
CA LEU A 9 36.23 16.18 -20.36
C LEU A 9 35.68 14.75 -20.41
N SER A 10 36.52 13.74 -20.61
CA SER A 10 36.09 12.34 -20.61
C SER A 10 35.63 11.87 -19.23
N PHE A 11 36.29 12.28 -18.14
CA PHE A 11 35.81 12.00 -16.78
C PHE A 11 34.45 12.63 -16.49
N ILE A 12 34.23 13.87 -16.90
CA ILE A 12 32.93 14.55 -16.75
C ILE A 12 31.85 13.80 -17.56
N ALA A 13 32.15 13.42 -18.80
CA ALA A 13 31.22 12.68 -19.64
C ALA A 13 30.82 11.33 -19.02
N ILE A 14 31.78 10.55 -18.49
CA ILE A 14 31.52 9.27 -17.81
C ILE A 14 30.65 9.48 -16.56
N PHE A 15 30.93 10.53 -15.79
CA PHE A 15 30.14 10.85 -14.59
C PHE A 15 28.69 11.19 -14.95
N VAL A 16 28.48 12.01 -15.99
CA VAL A 16 27.14 12.36 -16.48
C VAL A 16 26.39 11.13 -16.98
N VAL A 17 27.04 10.26 -17.76
CA VAL A 17 26.42 9.01 -18.25
C VAL A 17 26.02 8.10 -17.09
N THR A 18 26.89 7.97 -16.07
CA THR A 18 26.61 7.16 -14.89
C THR A 18 25.45 7.72 -14.08
N ALA A 19 25.41 9.04 -13.88
CA ALA A 19 24.31 9.72 -13.19
C ALA A 19 22.98 9.51 -13.92
N LEU A 20 22.95 9.64 -15.25
CA LEU A 20 21.76 9.38 -16.07
C LEU A 20 21.30 7.93 -15.95
N PHE A 21 22.23 6.98 -15.94
CA PHE A 21 21.93 5.55 -15.76
C PHE A 21 21.32 5.27 -14.38
N CYS A 22 21.88 5.85 -13.31
CA CYS A 22 21.31 5.76 -11.97
C CYS A 22 19.90 6.34 -11.89
N VAL A 23 19.67 7.53 -12.48
CA VAL A 23 18.35 8.16 -12.54
C VAL A 23 17.35 7.29 -13.31
N TYR A 24 17.74 6.74 -14.46
CA TYR A 24 16.92 5.80 -15.23
C TYR A 24 16.51 4.58 -14.39
N PHE A 25 17.46 3.97 -13.67
CA PHE A 25 17.16 2.82 -12.81
C PHE A 25 16.24 3.18 -11.64
N ILE A 26 16.39 4.36 -11.03
CA ILE A 26 15.49 4.84 -9.98
C ILE A 26 14.07 5.03 -10.54
N ILE A 27 13.92 5.69 -11.69
CA ILE A 27 12.62 5.91 -12.35
C ILE A 27 11.98 4.57 -12.72
N LYS A 28 12.74 3.65 -13.32
CA LYS A 28 12.25 2.31 -13.70
C LYS A 28 11.84 1.50 -12.48
N LYS A 29 12.61 1.54 -11.39
CA LYS A 29 12.29 0.87 -10.12
C LYS A 29 11.03 1.45 -9.47
N GLN A 30 10.81 2.77 -9.57
CA GLN A 30 9.58 3.40 -9.09
C GLN A 30 8.37 3.04 -9.96
N ARG A 31 8.51 3.06 -11.30
CA ARG A 31 7.45 2.65 -12.24
C ARG A 31 7.07 1.17 -12.12
N ASN A 32 8.04 0.31 -11.83
CA ASN A 32 7.82 -1.12 -11.59
C ASN A 32 7.28 -1.45 -10.19
N LYS A 33 7.02 -0.46 -9.33
CA LYS A 33 6.21 -0.71 -8.13
C LYS A 33 4.81 -1.10 -8.61
N LYS A 34 4.56 -2.40 -8.65
CA LYS A 34 3.23 -2.97 -8.85
C LYS A 34 2.27 -2.24 -7.91
N GLY A 35 1.13 -1.81 -8.46
CA GLY A 35 0.10 -1.11 -7.71
C GLY A 35 -0.36 -1.91 -6.48
N PRO A 36 -1.18 -1.30 -5.62
CA PRO A 36 -1.79 -2.05 -4.52
C PRO A 36 -2.47 -3.30 -5.08
N LYS A 37 -2.28 -4.44 -4.40
CA LYS A 37 -2.70 -5.74 -4.87
C LYS A 37 -4.15 -5.97 -4.48
N LEU A 38 -5.05 -6.07 -5.46
CA LEU A 38 -6.43 -6.52 -5.25
C LEU A 38 -6.42 -8.02 -4.92
N LEU A 39 -7.15 -8.39 -3.86
CA LEU A 39 -7.34 -9.77 -3.42
C LEU A 39 -8.62 -10.33 -4.05
N SER A 40 -8.57 -11.61 -4.44
CA SER A 40 -9.77 -12.37 -4.72
C SER A 40 -10.48 -12.73 -3.42
N GLN A 41 -11.78 -13.02 -3.49
CA GLN A 41 -12.59 -13.43 -2.34
C GLN A 41 -11.98 -14.64 -1.62
N GLU A 42 -11.50 -15.65 -2.35
CA GLU A 42 -10.83 -16.82 -1.77
C GLU A 42 -9.60 -16.43 -0.92
N LYS A 43 -8.76 -15.51 -1.43
CA LYS A 43 -7.57 -15.04 -0.71
C LYS A 43 -7.92 -14.17 0.48
N TYR A 44 -9.00 -13.42 0.38
CA TYR A 44 -9.52 -12.63 1.49
C TYR A 44 -10.04 -13.54 2.60
N ASN A 45 -10.91 -14.50 2.28
CA ASN A 45 -11.48 -15.45 3.22
C ASN A 45 -10.41 -16.32 3.89
N ALA A 46 -9.35 -16.70 3.16
CA ALA A 46 -8.21 -17.42 3.73
C ALA A 46 -7.45 -16.64 4.83
N THR A 47 -7.69 -15.33 4.95
CA THR A 47 -7.09 -14.48 5.99
C THR A 47 -8.03 -14.20 7.16
N MET A 48 -9.27 -14.70 7.12
CA MET A 48 -10.23 -14.67 8.22
C MET A 48 -10.09 -15.92 9.10
N ILE A 49 -8.92 -16.06 9.74
CA ILE A 49 -8.61 -17.24 10.54
C ILE A 49 -9.15 -17.07 11.95
N GLY A 50 -10.14 -17.88 12.33
CA GLY A 50 -10.75 -17.85 13.64
C GLY A 50 -11.70 -16.66 13.81
N LYS A 51 -11.87 -16.21 15.06
CA LYS A 51 -12.78 -15.11 15.38
C LYS A 51 -12.11 -13.77 15.05
N MET A 52 -12.82 -12.90 14.33
CA MET A 52 -12.41 -11.52 14.11
C MET A 52 -12.97 -10.64 15.23
N THR A 53 -12.11 -9.94 15.96
CA THR A 53 -12.48 -9.01 17.03
C THR A 53 -12.16 -7.59 16.62
N GLU A 54 -13.09 -6.68 16.89
CA GLU A 54 -12.85 -5.24 16.67
C GLU A 54 -11.82 -4.76 17.70
N ILE A 55 -10.78 -4.07 17.24
CA ILE A 55 -9.77 -3.44 18.08
C ILE A 55 -9.86 -1.92 17.95
N THR A 56 -9.64 -1.21 19.05
CA THR A 56 -9.66 0.25 19.06
C THR A 56 -8.35 0.81 18.52
N ALA A 57 -8.41 1.96 17.85
CA ALA A 57 -7.23 2.65 17.30
C ALA A 57 -6.18 3.07 18.35
N SER A 58 -6.52 3.01 19.65
CA SER A 58 -5.62 3.25 20.77
C SER A 58 -4.74 2.06 21.12
N ASP A 59 -4.97 0.89 20.52
CA ASP A 59 -4.10 -0.27 20.69
C ASP A 59 -2.71 0.04 20.11
N GLN A 60 -1.68 -0.05 20.94
CA GLN A 60 -0.30 0.28 20.58
C GLN A 60 0.28 -0.69 19.54
N ASN A 61 -0.36 -1.85 19.31
CA ASN A 61 0.14 -2.93 18.46
C ASN A 61 -0.57 -3.02 17.10
N ILE A 62 -1.03 -1.90 16.54
CA ILE A 62 -1.66 -1.85 15.22
C ILE A 62 -0.60 -1.78 14.12
N PHE A 63 -0.79 -2.54 13.04
CA PHE A 63 0.06 -2.48 11.86
C PHE A 63 0.05 -1.08 11.24
N ASN A 64 1.21 -0.55 10.87
CA ASN A 64 1.29 0.74 10.20
C ASN A 64 0.77 0.66 8.75
N PHE A 65 -0.52 0.93 8.57
CA PHE A 65 -1.23 0.86 7.29
C PHE A 65 -1.20 2.17 6.48
N TRP A 66 -0.78 3.30 7.07
CA TRP A 66 -0.75 4.62 6.40
C TRP A 66 0.06 4.65 5.08
N PRO A 67 1.24 4.00 4.99
CA PRO A 67 1.96 3.92 3.73
C PRO A 67 1.19 3.17 2.64
N TYR A 68 0.32 2.23 3.03
CA TYR A 68 -0.52 1.49 2.09
C TYR A 68 -1.74 2.30 1.64
N ILE A 69 -2.36 3.05 2.56
CA ILE A 69 -3.42 4.04 2.23
C ILE A 69 -2.92 5.01 1.17
N SER A 70 -1.69 5.53 1.32
CA SER A 70 -1.10 6.45 0.34
C SER A 70 -0.99 5.81 -1.06
N LYS A 71 -0.69 4.50 -1.13
CA LYS A 71 -0.66 3.74 -2.41
C LYS A 71 -2.06 3.57 -2.99
N LEU A 72 -3.07 3.32 -2.15
CA LEU A 72 -4.46 3.19 -2.60
C LEU A 72 -4.98 4.51 -3.17
N LYS A 73 -4.69 5.64 -2.50
CA LYS A 73 -4.98 6.99 -3.01
C LYS A 73 -4.31 7.24 -4.36
N ALA A 74 -3.01 6.96 -4.47
CA ALA A 74 -2.26 7.11 -5.72
C ALA A 74 -2.81 6.25 -6.86
N ALA A 75 -3.33 5.07 -6.54
CA ALA A 75 -3.96 4.16 -7.49
C ALA A 75 -5.45 4.47 -7.76
N LYS A 76 -6.00 5.55 -7.19
CA LYS A 76 -7.42 5.94 -7.27
C LYS A 76 -8.41 4.88 -6.78
N VAL A 77 -7.96 3.98 -5.90
CA VAL A 77 -8.82 2.95 -5.29
C VAL A 77 -9.70 3.56 -4.19
N ILE A 78 -9.15 4.52 -3.45
CA ILE A 78 -9.88 5.29 -2.44
C ILE A 78 -9.81 6.77 -2.80
N SER A 79 -10.85 7.52 -2.42
CA SER A 79 -10.91 8.95 -2.71
C SER A 79 -10.01 9.78 -1.81
N ASN A 80 -9.47 10.85 -2.37
CA ASN A 80 -8.73 11.88 -1.62
C ASN A 80 -9.66 12.85 -0.87
N LYS A 81 -10.96 12.82 -1.10
CA LYS A 81 -11.92 13.74 -0.47
C LYS A 81 -12.21 13.39 0.99
N ILE A 82 -12.03 12.13 1.37
CA ILE A 82 -12.32 11.65 2.73
C ILE A 82 -11.20 12.08 3.66
N LYS A 83 -11.56 12.78 4.75
CA LYS A 83 -10.60 13.17 5.81
C LYS A 83 -10.01 11.92 6.45
N GLU A 84 -8.71 11.96 6.77
CA GLU A 84 -8.00 10.81 7.35
C GLU A 84 -8.61 10.34 8.66
N SER A 85 -9.13 11.27 9.48
CA SER A 85 -9.83 10.96 10.73
C SER A 85 -11.14 10.17 10.56
N LYS A 86 -11.73 10.20 9.35
CA LYS A 86 -12.96 9.48 9.01
C LYS A 86 -12.72 8.35 8.01
N LEU A 87 -11.48 8.16 7.57
CA LEU A 87 -11.14 7.19 6.53
C LEU A 87 -11.14 5.77 7.08
N VAL A 88 -10.59 5.57 8.28
CA VAL A 88 -10.60 4.28 8.96
C VAL A 88 -11.93 4.14 9.69
N HIS A 89 -12.77 3.22 9.24
CA HIS A 89 -14.05 2.95 9.87
C HIS A 89 -13.86 2.06 11.10
N LYS A 90 -13.23 0.90 10.89
CA LYS A 90 -13.00 -0.11 11.92
C LYS A 90 -11.73 -0.89 11.63
N ILE A 91 -11.16 -1.49 12.67
CA ILE A 91 -10.03 -2.40 12.56
C ILE A 91 -10.41 -3.70 13.24
N TYR A 92 -10.25 -4.80 12.52
CA TYR A 92 -10.47 -6.13 13.06
C TYR A 92 -9.16 -6.88 13.13
N ARG A 93 -8.93 -7.59 14.23
CA ARG A 93 -7.82 -8.51 14.41
C ARG A 93 -8.36 -9.93 14.55
N ASN A 94 -7.67 -10.88 13.97
CA ASN A 94 -8.04 -12.27 14.10
C ASN A 94 -7.54 -12.85 15.44
N SER A 95 -8.13 -13.95 15.90
CA SER A 95 -7.82 -14.54 17.21
C SER A 95 -6.39 -15.08 17.35
N THR A 96 -5.70 -15.34 16.24
CA THR A 96 -4.28 -15.74 16.25
C THR A 96 -3.33 -14.54 16.18
N GLU A 97 -3.86 -13.32 16.10
CA GLU A 97 -3.13 -12.04 15.96
C GLU A 97 -2.23 -11.90 14.72
N ASP A 98 -2.31 -12.86 13.79
CA ASP A 98 -1.50 -12.89 12.57
C ASP A 98 -1.95 -11.86 11.53
N PHE A 99 -3.25 -11.57 11.49
CA PHE A 99 -3.90 -10.76 10.47
C PHE A 99 -4.71 -9.61 11.07
N GLU A 100 -4.55 -8.45 10.44
CA GLU A 100 -5.39 -7.27 10.70
C GLU A 100 -6.11 -6.87 9.43
N HIS A 101 -7.40 -6.61 9.58
CA HIS A 101 -8.30 -6.18 8.53
C HIS A 101 -8.74 -4.76 8.86
N ILE A 102 -8.21 -3.79 8.12
CA ILE A 102 -8.51 -2.37 8.29
C ILE A 102 -9.61 -2.01 7.30
N LEU A 103 -10.81 -1.74 7.81
CA LEU A 103 -11.94 -1.29 7.01
C LEU A 103 -11.82 0.21 6.76
N LEU A 104 -11.78 0.59 5.48
CA LEU A 104 -11.78 1.97 5.05
C LEU A 104 -13.13 2.34 4.44
N SER A 105 -13.66 3.49 4.83
CA SER A 105 -14.84 4.09 4.22
C SER A 105 -14.53 4.60 2.81
N THR A 106 -15.49 4.48 1.91
CA THR A 106 -15.44 5.08 0.57
C THR A 106 -16.43 6.25 0.45
N GLU A 107 -16.54 6.84 -0.75
CA GLU A 107 -17.53 7.90 -1.01
C GLU A 107 -18.96 7.37 -1.08
N LYS A 108 -19.13 6.09 -1.42
CA LYS A 108 -20.45 5.46 -1.47
C LYS A 108 -20.79 4.86 -0.11
N GLU A 109 -22.06 4.96 0.26
CA GLU A 109 -22.58 4.18 1.38
C GLU A 109 -22.43 2.68 1.05
N ASN A 110 -22.20 1.86 2.08
CA ASN A 110 -22.09 0.39 1.98
C ASN A 110 -20.94 -0.20 1.14
N GLU A 111 -20.11 0.63 0.49
CA GLU A 111 -18.89 0.19 -0.18
C GLU A 111 -17.67 0.47 0.71
N PHE A 112 -16.91 -0.58 1.02
CA PHE A 112 -15.72 -0.52 1.88
C PHE A 112 -14.48 -1.08 1.18
N VAL A 113 -13.33 -0.48 1.47
CA VAL A 113 -12.03 -1.05 1.09
C VAL A 113 -11.38 -1.65 2.31
N VAL A 114 -11.16 -2.95 2.29
CA VAL A 114 -10.51 -3.68 3.39
C VAL A 114 -9.04 -3.86 3.08
N ILE A 115 -8.15 -3.27 3.86
CA ILE A 115 -6.72 -3.60 3.80
C ILE A 115 -6.48 -4.83 4.65
N VAL A 116 -5.83 -5.84 4.07
CA VAL A 116 -5.39 -7.03 4.81
C VAL A 116 -3.89 -6.92 5.07
N ALA A 117 -3.52 -6.81 6.34
CA ALA A 117 -2.15 -6.81 6.81
C ALA A 117 -1.81 -8.13 7.50
N ASN A 118 -0.59 -8.63 7.27
CA ASN A 118 -0.04 -9.75 8.01
C ASN A 118 1.04 -9.22 8.97
N LYS A 119 0.79 -9.34 10.28
CA LYS A 119 1.66 -8.83 11.33
C LYS A 119 2.97 -9.61 11.42
N ASN A 120 2.91 -10.94 11.37
CA ASN A 120 4.10 -11.79 11.45
C ASN A 120 5.12 -11.47 10.36
N LYS A 121 4.63 -11.25 9.13
CA LYS A 121 5.46 -10.91 7.97
C LYS A 121 5.75 -9.41 7.86
N LYS A 122 5.19 -8.58 8.76
CA LYS A 122 5.26 -7.10 8.77
C LYS A 122 4.97 -6.51 7.38
N LYS A 123 3.97 -7.05 6.69
CA LYS A 123 3.66 -6.71 5.30
C LYS A 123 2.16 -6.70 5.03
N THR A 124 1.74 -5.77 4.18
CA THR A 124 0.38 -5.78 3.62
C THR A 124 0.25 -6.88 2.59
N VAL A 125 -0.79 -7.71 2.71
CA VAL A 125 -1.12 -8.80 1.78
C VAL A 125 -1.77 -8.24 0.52
N GLY A 126 -2.70 -7.29 0.70
CA GLY A 126 -3.45 -6.66 -0.37
C GLY A 126 -4.61 -5.82 0.17
N TYR A 127 -5.50 -5.42 -0.74
CA TYR A 127 -6.80 -4.86 -0.40
C TYR A 127 -7.92 -5.70 -1.03
N PHE A 128 -9.10 -5.65 -0.42
CA PHE A 128 -10.32 -6.27 -0.90
C PHE A 128 -11.42 -5.21 -0.97
N LEU A 129 -12.24 -5.25 -2.01
CA LEU A 129 -13.41 -4.38 -2.14
C LEU A 129 -14.61 -5.15 -1.58
N HIS A 130 -15.20 -4.61 -0.52
CA HIS A 130 -16.35 -5.18 0.13
C HIS A 130 -17.57 -4.33 -0.20
N ASP A 131 -18.40 -4.85 -1.08
CA ASP A 131 -19.69 -4.26 -1.45
C ASP A 131 -20.79 -4.99 -0.68
N LEU A 132 -21.43 -4.29 0.25
CA LEU A 132 -22.51 -4.85 1.06
C LEU A 132 -23.87 -4.79 0.35
N ASP A 133 -24.03 -3.93 -0.66
CA ASP A 133 -25.32 -3.78 -1.36
C ASP A 133 -25.67 -5.04 -2.18
N GLY A 134 -24.66 -5.74 -2.69
CA GLY A 134 -24.84 -7.01 -3.40
C GLY A 134 -25.06 -8.24 -2.50
N LEU A 135 -24.83 -8.14 -1.20
CA LEU A 135 -24.90 -9.29 -0.27
C LEU A 135 -26.28 -9.45 0.41
N TYR A 136 -27.12 -8.41 0.34
CA TYR A 136 -28.46 -8.36 0.95
C TYR A 136 -29.58 -8.06 -0.07
N ALA A 137 -29.28 -8.14 -1.37
CA ALA A 137 -30.25 -7.97 -2.46
C ALA A 137 -31.03 -9.25 -2.78
#